data_AF-A0A9D2CW03-F1
#
_entry.id   AF-A0A9D2CW03-F1
#
_cell.length_a   1.000
_cell.length_b   1.000
_cell.length_c   1.000
_cell.angle_alpha   90.00
_cell.angle_beta   90.00
_cell.angle_gamma   90.00
#
_symmetry.space_group_name_H-M   'P 1'
#
loop_
_entity.id
_entity.type
_entity.pdbx_description
1 polymer ?
#
loop_
_entity_poly.entity_id
_entity_poly.type
_entity_poly.pdbx_seq_one_letter_code
_entity_poly.pdbx_strand_id
1 'polypeptide(L)' 'MKEKELLEYLIRILLERLNDLYDEAVGFDQFVFGERTAYVECLEIIQEHIDAEKYGLSFNIEGRYPV' A
#
# COMPACT_ATOMS: atom_id res chain seq x y z
N MET A 1 -14.59 6.60 -14.91
CA MET A 1 -13.21 6.16 -14.64
C MET A 1 -13.09 4.75 -15.19
N LYS A 2 -12.10 4.49 -16.05
CA LYS A 2 -11.85 3.13 -16.58
C LYS A 2 -11.23 2.26 -15.48
N GLU A 3 -11.41 0.95 -15.55
CA GLU A 3 -10.89 -0.02 -14.56
C GLU A 3 -9.39 0.18 -14.26
N LYS A 4 -8.57 0.39 -15.30
CA LYS A 4 -7.15 0.70 -15.18
C LYS A 4 -6.87 1.97 -14.36
N GLU A 5 -7.62 3.04 -14.62
CA GLU A 5 -7.45 4.33 -13.92
C GLU A 5 -7.87 4.20 -12.45
N LEU A 6 -8.92 3.40 -12.17
CA LEU A 6 -9.35 3.11 -10.81
C LEU A 6 -8.26 2.37 -10.03
N LEU A 7 -7.66 1.35 -10.64
CA LEU A 7 -6.61 0.55 -10.01
C LEU A 7 -5.34 1.38 -9.75
N GLU A 8 -4.91 2.18 -10.73
CA GLU A 8 -3.79 3.12 -10.57
C GLU A 8 -4.05 4.11 -9.45
N TYR A 9 -5.28 4.65 -9.39
CA TYR A 9 -5.68 5.55 -8.32
C TYR A 9 -5.67 4.86 -6.95
N LEU A 10 -6.19 3.64 -6.85
CA LEU A 10 -6.22 2.87 -5.61
C LEU A 10 -4.81 2.59 -5.09
N ILE A 11 -3.92 2.06 -5.94
CA ILE A 11 -2.52 1.79 -5.59
C ILE A 11 -1.85 3.06 -5.06
N ARG A 12 -2.02 4.19 -5.78
CA ARG A 12 -1.44 5.47 -5.37
C ARG A 12 -1.93 5.90 -3.99
N ILE A 13 -3.24 5.86 -3.73
CA ILE A 13 -3.80 6.28 -2.44
C ILE A 13 -3.29 5.38 -1.31
N LEU A 14 -3.23 4.07 -1.49
CA LEU A 14 -2.72 3.16 -0.47
C LEU A 14 -1.25 3.45 -0.14
N LEU A 15 -0.41 3.69 -1.15
CA LEU A 15 1.00 4.03 -0.96
C LEU A 15 1.19 5.40 -0.30
N GLU A 16 0.41 6.41 -0.70
CA GLU A 16 0.42 7.74 -0.06
C GLU A 16 0.05 7.62 1.42
N ARG A 17 -1.02 6.89 1.74
CA ARG A 17 -1.45 6.66 3.13
C ARG A 17 -0.44 5.89 3.96
N LEU A 18 0.21 4.87 3.38
CA LEU A 18 1.30 4.18 4.06
C LEU A 18 2.45 5.14 4.35
N ASN A 19 2.86 5.98 3.40
CA ASN A 19 3.91 6.96 3.67
C ASN A 19 3.52 7.92 4.82
N ASP A 20 2.29 8.45 4.80
CA ASP A 20 1.78 9.31 5.88
C ASP A 20 1.86 8.60 7.25
N LEU A 21 1.37 7.35 7.33
CA LEU A 21 1.38 6.57 8.57
C LEU A 21 2.79 6.24 9.08
N TYR A 22 3.78 6.12 8.20
CA TYR A 22 5.18 5.90 8.59
C TYR A 22 5.90 7.17 8.98
N ASP A 23 5.61 8.29 8.32
CA ASP A 23 6.21 9.59 8.61
C ASP A 23 5.68 10.19 9.93
N GLU A 24 4.42 9.91 10.29
CA GLU A 24 3.78 10.44 11.51
C GLU A 24 3.99 9.59 12.77
N ALA A 25 4.62 8.41 12.65
CA ALA A 25 4.66 7.47 13.77
C ALA A 25 5.61 7.88 14.90
N VAL A 26 5.02 8.39 15.98
CA VAL A 26 5.70 8.59 17.27
C VAL A 26 5.20 7.53 18.26
N GLY A 27 5.97 6.45 18.40
CA GLY A 27 5.64 5.35 19.32
C GLY A 27 4.66 4.33 18.75
N PHE A 28 4.29 3.34 19.56
CA PHE A 28 3.37 2.27 19.17
C PHE A 28 1.92 2.72 19.37
N ASP A 29 1.16 2.72 18.28
CA ASP A 29 -0.29 2.93 18.27
C ASP A 29 -0.95 1.73 17.57
N GLN A 30 -1.84 1.03 18.28
CA GLN A 30 -2.52 -0.17 17.78
C GLN A 30 -3.45 0.12 16.59
N PHE A 31 -4.02 1.33 16.53
CA PHE A 31 -4.88 1.74 15.43
C PHE A 31 -4.04 1.93 14.16
N VAL A 32 -2.92 2.67 14.27
CA VAL A 32 -1.97 2.86 13.16
C VAL A 32 -1.41 1.53 12.68
N PHE A 33 -1.09 0.62 13.60
CA PHE A 33 -0.64 -0.73 13.27
C PHE A 33 -1.66 -1.46 12.40
N GLY A 34 -2.93 -1.50 12.82
CA GLY A 34 -4.00 -2.16 12.06
C GLY A 34 -4.23 -1.53 10.68
N GLU A 35 -4.17 -0.20 10.57
CA GLU A 35 -4.30 0.48 9.28
C GLU A 35 -3.15 0.17 8.33
N ARG A 36 -1.91 0.11 8.82
CA ARG A 36 -0.75 -0.31 8.03
C ARG A 36 -0.90 -1.73 7.51
N THR A 37 -1.26 -2.67 8.39
CA THR A 37 -1.51 -4.07 8.00
C THR A 37 -2.54 -4.14 6.88
N ALA A 38 -3.68 -3.47 7.04
CA ALA A 38 -4.73 -3.49 6.02
C ALA A 38 -4.26 -2.94 4.67
N TYR A 39 -3.50 -1.85 4.64
CA TYR A 39 -2.99 -1.27 3.39
C TYR A 39 -1.89 -2.11 2.74
N VAL A 40 -1.00 -2.71 3.53
CA VAL A 40 0.03 -3.64 3.03
C VAL A 40 -0.63 -4.86 2.39
N GLU A 41 -1.53 -5.54 3.10
CA GLU A 41 -2.22 -6.73 2.58
C GLU A 41 -3.02 -6.41 1.30
N CYS A 42 -3.68 -5.25 1.23
CA CYS A 42 -4.38 -4.82 0.02
C CYS A 42 -3.42 -4.66 -1.17
N LEU A 43 -2.26 -4.06 -0.97
CA LEU A 43 -1.26 -3.88 -2.02
C LEU A 43 -0.67 -5.22 -2.46
N GLU A 44 -0.46 -6.17 -1.55
CA GLU A 44 0.03 -7.51 -1.88
C GLU A 44 -0.98 -8.29 -2.71
N ILE A 45 -2.25 -8.31 -2.30
CA ILE A 45 -3.33 -8.92 -3.09
C ILE A 45 -3.38 -8.29 -4.48
N ILE A 46 -3.28 -6.96 -4.57
CA ILE A 46 -3.25 -6.27 -5.86
C ILE A 46 -2.04 -6.73 -6.68
N GLN A 47 -0.84 -6.75 -6.09
CA GLN A 47 0.41 -7.14 -6.75
C GLN A 47 0.34 -8.56 -7.33
N GLU A 48 -0.28 -9.51 -6.61
CA GLU A 48 -0.44 -10.89 -7.08
C GLU A 48 -1.38 -11.05 -8.28
N HIS A 49 -2.32 -10.11 -8.47
CA HIS A 49 -3.40 -10.24 -9.45
C HIS A 49 -3.23 -9.33 -10.68
N ILE A 50 -2.14 -8.56 -10.76
CA ILE A 50 -1.90 -7.60 -11.84
C ILE A 50 -0.46 -7.69 -12.37
N ASP A 51 -0.22 -7.04 -13.51
CA ASP A 51 1.12 -6.79 -14.02
C ASP A 51 1.82 -5.71 -13.16
N ALA A 52 2.46 -6.12 -12.08
CA ALA A 52 3.04 -5.21 -11.09
C ALA A 52 4.05 -4.21 -11.70
N GLU A 53 4.78 -4.59 -12.74
CA GLU A 53 5.73 -3.69 -13.41
C GLU A 53 4.99 -2.53 -14.10
N LYS A 54 3.92 -2.84 -14.83
CA LYS A 54 3.10 -1.84 -15.52
C LYS A 54 2.44 -0.83 -14.58
N TYR A 55 2.14 -1.25 -13.35
CA TYR A 55 1.47 -0.41 -12.35
C TYR A 55 2.43 0.19 -11.31
N GLY A 56 3.75 0.03 -11.49
CA GLY A 56 4.76 0.59 -10.58
C GLY A 56 4.79 -0.07 -9.19
N LEU A 57 4.26 -1.28 -9.08
CA LEU A 57 4.17 -2.07 -7.86
C LEU A 57 5.18 -3.23 -7.83
N SER A 58 6.18 -3.25 -8.73
CA SER A 58 7.20 -4.32 -8.78
C SER A 58 8.32 -4.11 -7.74
N PHE A 59 7.97 -4.21 -6.46
CA PHE A 59 8.89 -4.16 -5.32
C PHE A 59 8.39 -5.00 -4.14
N ASN A 60 9.27 -5.33 -3.21
CA ASN A 60 8.87 -6.03 -1.97
C ASN A 60 8.09 -5.06 -1.05
N ILE A 61 6.77 -5.26 -0.92
CA ILE A 61 5.88 -4.38 -0.17
C ILE A 61 6.20 -4.45 1.33
N GLU A 62 6.24 -5.64 1.94
CA GLU A 62 6.64 -5.81 3.35
C GLU A 62 8.06 -5.29 3.62
N GLY A 63 8.97 -5.44 2.66
CA GLY A 63 10.32 -4.91 2.77
C GLY A 63 10.37 -3.37 2.84
N ARG A 64 9.40 -2.70 2.22
CA ARG A 64 9.28 -1.23 2.23
C ARG A 64 8.40 -0.70 3.36
N TYR A 65 7.36 -1.46 3.72
CA TYR A 65 6.38 -1.12 4.74
C TYR A 65 6.25 -2.28 5.75
N PRO A 66 7.20 -2.43 6.70
CA PRO A 66 7.21 -3.54 7.65
C PRO A 66 6.07 -3.45 8.67
N VAL A 67 5.13 -4.39 8.57
CA VAL A 67 4.03 -4.56 9.52
C VAL A 67 4.40 -5.51 10.66
#